data_AF-A0A2V9TVL5-F1
#
_entry.id   AF-A0A2V9TVL5-F1
#
_cell.length_a   1.000
_cell.length_b   1.000
_cell.length_c   1.000
_cell.angle_alpha   90.00
_cell.angle_beta   90.00
_cell.angle_gamma   90.00
#
_symmetry.space_group_name_H-M   'P 1'
#
loop_
_entity.id
_entity.type
_entity.pdbx_description
1 polymer ?
#
loop_
_entity_poly.entity_id
_entity_poly.type
_entity_poly.pdbx_seq_one_letter_code
_entity_poly.pdbx_strand_id
1 'polypeptide(L)' 'MKSRSLTRAIKPLALLLAASLSGQLATAQHNRPTAREVVAAIQKNIGIPWSSDTVDTFKAGNPDTPVTGIAVTMMVTKL' A
#
# COMPACT_ATOMS: atom_id res chain seq x y z
N MET A 1 23.06 -19.64 65.65
CA MET A 1 21.81 -18.85 65.74
C MET A 1 21.66 -18.05 64.45
N LYS A 2 20.60 -18.36 63.66
CA LYS A 2 20.05 -17.63 62.47
C LYS A 2 21.01 -17.32 61.31
N SER A 3 20.67 -17.50 60.03
CA SER A 3 19.52 -18.08 59.34
C SER A 3 19.95 -18.10 57.87
N ARG A 4 20.06 -19.27 57.25
CA ARG A 4 20.20 -19.39 55.80
C ARG A 4 18.82 -19.12 55.20
N SER A 5 18.62 -18.00 54.51
CA SER A 5 17.41 -17.87 53.69
C SER A 5 17.50 -16.74 52.67
N LEU A 6 17.16 -17.08 51.44
CA LEU A 6 16.43 -16.23 50.51
C LEU A 6 17.14 -15.02 49.88
N THR A 7 18.09 -15.28 48.99
CA THR A 7 18.37 -14.36 47.86
C THR A 7 18.27 -15.00 46.47
N ARG A 8 17.90 -16.29 46.39
CA ARG A 8 17.55 -16.97 45.12
C ARG A 8 16.05 -16.91 44.84
N ALA A 9 15.48 -15.74 44.51
CA ALA A 9 14.07 -15.71 44.08
C ALA A 9 13.60 -14.45 43.30
N ILE A 10 14.47 -13.54 42.85
CA ILE A 10 14.01 -12.26 42.25
C ILE A 10 14.53 -12.03 40.82
N LYS A 11 15.05 -13.07 40.14
CA LYS A 11 15.52 -12.99 38.74
C LYS A 11 14.85 -14.00 37.79
N PRO A 12 13.52 -14.16 37.78
CA PRO A 12 12.91 -14.58 36.52
C PRO A 12 11.67 -13.79 36.10
N LEU A 13 11.38 -12.62 36.70
CA LEU A 13 10.17 -11.86 36.35
C LEU A 13 10.42 -10.60 35.51
N ALA A 14 11.67 -10.13 35.40
CA ALA A 14 12.01 -8.94 34.63
C ALA A 14 12.32 -9.20 33.13
N LEU A 15 12.16 -10.44 32.64
CA LEU A 15 12.47 -10.79 31.24
C LEU A 15 11.23 -10.92 30.34
N LEU A 16 10.02 -10.85 30.88
CA LEU A 16 8.78 -11.06 30.09
C LEU A 16 8.13 -9.78 29.54
N LEU A 17 8.71 -8.59 29.77
CA LEU A 17 8.14 -7.33 29.27
C LEU A 17 8.80 -6.80 27.97
N ALA A 18 9.75 -7.53 27.39
CA ALA A 18 10.47 -7.12 26.17
C ALA A 18 10.01 -7.83 24.88
N ALA A 19 8.91 -8.59 24.93
CA ALA A 19 8.46 -9.42 23.80
C ALA A 19 7.28 -8.86 22.99
N SER A 20 6.79 -7.66 23.29
CA SER A 20 5.56 -7.13 22.66
C SER A 20 5.76 -6.14 21.50
N LEU A 21 6.99 -5.90 21.02
CA LEU A 21 7.25 -4.90 19.96
C LEU A 21 7.58 -5.43 18.55
N SER A 22 7.63 -6.74 18.31
CA SER A 22 8.11 -7.27 17.02
C SER A 22 7.03 -7.64 16.00
N GLY A 23 5.82 -7.07 16.14
CA GLY A 23 4.63 -7.55 15.45
C GLY A 23 3.84 -6.53 14.62
N GLN A 24 4.35 -5.32 14.37
CA GLN A 24 3.74 -4.49 13.33
C GLN A 24 4.19 -5.00 11.96
N LEU A 25 3.49 -6.02 11.47
CA LEU A 25 3.38 -6.25 10.03
C LEU A 25 2.82 -4.94 9.45
N ALA A 26 3.71 -4.06 9.00
CA ALA A 26 3.34 -2.92 8.20
C ALA A 26 2.72 -3.48 6.91
N THR A 27 1.40 -3.64 6.90
CA THR A 27 0.68 -3.76 5.65
C THR A 27 1.01 -2.49 4.90
N ALA A 28 1.87 -2.58 3.88
CA ALA A 28 2.13 -1.44 3.02
C ALA A 28 0.75 -0.95 2.56
N GLN A 29 0.31 0.20 3.08
CA GLN A 29 -0.91 0.84 2.59
C GLN A 29 -0.59 1.25 1.16
N HIS A 30 -0.88 0.35 0.23
CA HIS A 30 -0.75 0.63 -1.18
C HIS A 30 -1.83 1.66 -1.47
N ASN A 31 -1.44 2.94 -1.50
CA ASN A 31 -2.31 3.99 -1.99
C ASN A 31 -2.61 3.67 -3.45
N ARG A 32 -3.80 3.13 -3.70
CA ARG A 32 -4.20 2.71 -5.05
C ARG A 32 -4.56 3.98 -5.82
N PRO A 33 -3.88 4.25 -6.94
CA PRO A 33 -4.18 5.44 -7.71
C PRO A 33 -5.60 5.36 -8.28
N THR A 34 -6.22 6.52 -8.44
CA THR A 34 -7.43 6.71 -9.24
C THR A 34 -7.11 6.59 -10.73
N ALA A 35 -8.13 6.39 -11.56
CA ALA A 35 -7.94 6.35 -13.01
C ALA A 35 -7.40 7.70 -13.55
N ARG A 36 -7.76 8.83 -12.92
CA ARG A 36 -7.20 10.16 -13.24
C ARG A 36 -5.70 10.24 -12.99
N GLU A 37 -5.25 9.77 -11.84
CA GLU A 37 -3.82 9.77 -11.50
C GLU A 37 -3.01 8.88 -12.44
N VAL A 38 -3.58 7.74 -12.87
CA VAL A 38 -2.97 6.89 -13.89
C VAL A 38 -2.83 7.63 -15.22
N VAL A 39 -3.88 8.28 -15.72
CA VAL A 39 -3.80 9.05 -16.98
C VAL A 39 -2.82 10.20 -16.88
N ALA A 40 -2.76 10.90 -15.75
CA ALA A 40 -1.78 11.96 -15.51
C ALA A 40 -0.35 11.41 -15.53
N ALA A 41 -0.11 10.21 -14.97
CA ALA A 41 1.17 9.54 -15.04
C ALA A 41 1.53 9.17 -16.49
N ILE A 42 0.58 8.67 -17.29
CA ILE A 42 0.81 8.38 -18.72
C ILE A 42 1.20 9.67 -19.46
N GLN A 43 0.40 10.74 -19.31
CA GLN A 43 0.66 12.06 -19.91
C GLN A 43 2.07 12.59 -19.60
N LYS A 44 2.53 12.40 -18.36
CA LYS A 44 3.87 12.81 -17.94
C LYS A 44 5.00 12.01 -18.63
N ASN A 45 4.74 10.77 -19.02
CA ASN A 45 5.76 9.86 -19.55
C ASN A 45 5.74 9.72 -21.08
N ILE A 46 4.69 10.18 -21.76
CA ILE A 46 4.70 10.21 -23.23
C ILE A 46 5.62 11.34 -23.72
N GLY A 47 6.49 11.03 -24.68
CA GLY A 47 7.46 11.99 -25.23
C GLY A 47 6.89 12.96 -26.27
N ILE A 48 5.57 13.00 -26.43
CA ILE A 48 4.86 13.81 -27.43
C ILE A 48 3.79 14.66 -26.75
N PRO A 49 3.41 15.81 -27.34
CA PRO A 49 2.30 16.60 -26.86
C PRO A 49 1.01 15.77 -26.77
N TRP A 50 0.26 15.92 -25.69
CA TRP A 50 -1.06 15.30 -25.55
C TRP A 50 -2.08 15.98 -26.49
N SER A 51 -2.74 15.22 -27.36
CA SER A 51 -3.78 15.77 -28.25
C SER A 51 -5.07 16.07 -27.46
N SER A 52 -5.62 17.27 -27.64
CA SER A 52 -6.90 17.65 -27.04
C SER A 52 -8.11 17.26 -27.88
N ASP A 53 -7.95 17.11 -29.20
CA ASP A 53 -8.97 16.59 -30.11
C ASP A 53 -8.71 15.09 -30.34
N THR A 54 -9.31 14.26 -29.49
CA THR A 54 -9.12 12.80 -29.50
C THR A 54 -10.31 12.08 -28.88
N VAL A 55 -10.47 10.80 -29.23
CA VAL A 55 -11.39 9.89 -28.55
C VAL A 55 -10.85 9.39 -27.21
N ASP A 56 -9.59 9.67 -26.86
CA ASP A 56 -8.92 9.21 -25.64
C ASP A 56 -9.43 9.93 -24.39
N THR A 57 -10.50 9.37 -23.82
CA THR A 57 -11.26 9.91 -22.68
C THR A 57 -11.79 8.77 -21.84
N PHE A 58 -12.22 9.05 -20.61
CA PHE A 58 -12.93 8.07 -19.80
C PHE A 58 -14.31 7.78 -20.43
N LYS A 59 -14.49 6.58 -20.98
CA LYS A 59 -15.74 6.19 -21.65
C LYS A 59 -16.80 5.64 -20.70
N ALA A 60 -16.40 5.08 -19.56
CA ALA A 60 -17.28 4.45 -18.59
C ALA A 60 -16.68 4.48 -17.18
N GLY A 61 -17.54 4.35 -16.17
CA GLY A 61 -17.15 4.29 -14.75
C GLY A 61 -16.84 5.66 -14.13
N ASN A 62 -16.46 5.65 -12.85
CA ASN A 62 -16.03 6.84 -12.11
C ASN A 62 -14.49 6.94 -12.14
N PRO A 63 -13.91 8.02 -12.71
CA PRO A 63 -12.46 8.21 -12.76
C PRO A 63 -11.77 8.35 -11.40
N ASP A 64 -12.52 8.67 -10.34
CA ASP A 64 -12.01 8.80 -8.96
C ASP A 64 -12.01 7.48 -8.18
N THR A 65 -12.50 6.39 -8.78
CA THR A 65 -12.46 5.08 -8.14
C THR A 65 -11.03 4.54 -8.13
N PRO A 66 -10.55 3.98 -7.00
CA PRO A 66 -9.23 3.36 -6.92
C PRO A 66 -9.07 2.19 -7.91
N VAL A 67 -8.00 2.22 -8.69
CA VAL A 67 -7.64 1.18 -9.66
C VAL A 67 -6.95 0.02 -8.94
N THR A 68 -7.38 -1.22 -9.24
CA THR A 68 -6.79 -2.44 -8.69
C THR A 68 -5.92 -3.21 -9.68
N GLY A 69 -6.08 -2.95 -10.98
CA GLY A 69 -5.32 -3.54 -12.07
C GLY A 69 -5.57 -2.82 -13.39
N ILE A 70 -4.67 -2.96 -14.35
CA ILE A 70 -4.73 -2.32 -15.67
C ILE A 70 -4.59 -3.41 -16.74
N ALA A 71 -5.53 -3.47 -17.67
CA ALA A 71 -5.43 -4.25 -18.89
C ALA A 71 -5.23 -3.31 -20.08
N VAL A 72 -4.36 -3.69 -21.02
CA VAL A 72 -4.01 -2.86 -22.18
C VAL A 72 -4.47 -3.56 -23.45
N THR A 73 -5.18 -2.83 -24.30
CA THR A 73 -5.55 -3.24 -25.67
C THR A 73 -5.29 -2.08 -26.61
N MET A 74 -4.93 -2.38 -27.87
CA MET A 74 -4.79 -1.36 -28.91
C MET A 74 -6.12 -1.03 -29.57
N MET A 75 -7.09 -1.94 -29.51
CA MET A 75 -8.41 -1.75 -30.13
C MET A 75 -9.50 -2.11 -29.13
N VAL A 76 -10.42 -1.18 -28.91
CA VAL A 76 -11.67 -1.44 -28.20
C VAL A 76 -12.70 -1.85 -29.22
N THR A 77 -12.81 -3.15 -29.46
CA THR A 77 -13.96 -3.69 -30.20
C THR A 77 -15.16 -3.60 -29.27
N LYS A 78 -16.20 -2.86 -29.69
CA LYS A 78 -17.50 -2.95 -29.03
C LYS A 78 -17.99 -4.40 -29.21
N LEU A 79 -18.20 -5.11 -28.10
CA LEU A 79 -18.95 -6.35 -28.10
C LEU A 79 -20.45 -6.05 -28.24
#